data_AF-A0A6J4KDQ3-F1
#
_entry.id   AF-A0A6J4KDQ3-F1
#
_cell.length_a   1.000
_cell.length_b   1.000
_cell.length_c   1.000
_cell.angle_alpha   90.00
_cell.angle_beta   90.00
_cell.angle_gamma   90.00
#
_symmetry.space_group_name_H-M   'P 1'
#
loop_
_entity.id
_entity.type
_entity.pdbx_description
1 polymer ?
#
loop_
_entity_poly.entity_id
_entity_poly.type
_entity_poly.pdbx_seq_one_letter_code
_entity_poly.pdbx_strand_id
1 'polypeptide(L)'
;MKIWKDGETTSTLCPNCEGRRDMVFQRRAVQLHDPDVHIPDVLVAVCQACDATALIPRQSTPRLRAGVKSATVTLNARIPGHLEDVLLLLAETQSSTSPPSVPAVLRFLLSEFVSNRAVANRVKECATDDLLNGPADHELSVRIPALLLVEMDEAAARVGIPSRTAVIKGLLAVAKEDVLDGRDEVLGNTMRRVLAAVT
;
A
#
# COMPACT_ATOMS: atom_id res chain seq x y z
N MET A 1 -15.69 28.50 8.91
CA MET A 1 -14.62 28.17 7.95
C MET A 1 -14.90 28.95 6.67
N LYS A 2 -13.92 29.70 6.14
CA LYS A 2 -14.06 30.39 4.85
C LYS A 2 -13.89 29.39 3.71
N ILE A 3 -14.72 29.50 2.66
CA ILE A 3 -14.55 28.78 1.39
C ILE A 3 -13.85 29.71 0.40
N TRP A 4 -12.77 29.24 -0.20
CA TRP A 4 -11.96 29.95 -1.18
C TRP A 4 -12.42 29.62 -2.59
N LYS A 5 -12.50 30.63 -3.45
CA LYS A 5 -12.78 30.48 -4.88
C LYS A 5 -11.48 30.28 -5.66
N ASP A 6 -11.60 29.63 -6.81
CA ASP A 6 -10.51 29.61 -7.79
C ASP A 6 -10.23 31.04 -8.28
N GLY A 7 -8.96 31.40 -8.42
CA GLY A 7 -8.50 32.75 -8.75
C GLY A 7 -8.59 33.76 -7.60
N GLU A 8 -9.16 33.41 -6.43
CA GLU A 8 -9.20 34.32 -5.28
C GLU A 8 -7.78 34.59 -4.76
N THR A 9 -7.51 35.82 -4.34
CA THR A 9 -6.20 36.21 -3.80
C THR A 9 -6.20 36.32 -2.29
N THR A 10 -5.04 36.07 -1.68
CA THR A 10 -4.82 36.28 -0.25
C THR A 10 -3.35 36.59 0.01
N SER A 11 -3.04 37.19 1.16
CA SER A 11 -1.66 37.51 1.54
C SER A 11 -1.24 36.67 2.75
N THR A 12 -0.21 35.84 2.60
CA THR A 12 0.27 34.93 3.64
C THR A 12 1.76 34.66 3.51
N LEU A 13 2.35 33.91 4.45
CA LEU A 13 3.76 33.53 4.42
C LEU A 13 4.01 32.50 3.30
N CYS A 14 5.01 32.76 2.47
CA CYS A 14 5.54 31.80 1.51
C CYS A 14 6.70 31.03 2.16
N PRO A 15 6.69 29.69 2.17
CA PRO A 15 7.81 28.90 2.68
C PRO A 15 9.07 29.05 1.83
N ASN A 16 8.94 29.31 0.52
CA ASN A 16 10.07 29.42 -0.40
C ASN A 16 10.66 30.84 -0.47
N CYS A 17 9.83 31.89 -0.34
CA CYS A 17 10.32 33.27 -0.32
C CYS A 17 10.64 33.79 1.08
N GLU A 18 10.41 32.98 2.12
CA GLU A 18 10.64 33.33 3.53
C GLU A 18 10.01 34.67 3.95
N GLY A 19 8.82 34.97 3.43
CA GLY A 19 8.17 36.25 3.66
C GLY A 19 6.70 36.29 3.26
N ARG A 20 6.01 37.36 3.65
CA ARG A 20 4.62 37.58 3.26
C ARG A 20 4.55 37.92 1.77
N ARG A 21 3.75 37.15 1.04
CA ARG A 21 3.54 37.29 -0.41
C ARG A 21 2.07 37.18 -0.73
N ASP A 22 1.70 37.76 -1.87
CA ASP A 22 0.39 37.55 -2.45
C ASP A 22 0.33 36.16 -3.07
N MET A 23 -0.77 35.49 -2.79
CA MET A 23 -1.10 34.16 -3.23
C MET A 23 -2.37 34.21 -4.06
N VAL A 24 -2.47 33.30 -5.02
CA VAL A 24 -3.70 33.05 -5.77
C VAL A 24 -4.11 31.59 -5.56
N PHE A 25 -5.38 31.37 -5.28
CA PHE A 25 -5.94 30.04 -5.20
C PHE A 25 -6.07 29.45 -6.60
N GLN A 26 -5.48 28.28 -6.83
CA GLN A 26 -5.49 27.59 -8.13
C GLN A 26 -5.59 26.08 -7.92
N ARG A 27 -6.07 25.37 -8.94
CA ARG A 27 -6.05 23.90 -8.97
C ARG A 27 -4.70 23.39 -9.43
N ARG A 28 -4.06 22.53 -8.63
CA ARG A 28 -2.79 21.88 -8.96
C ARG A 28 -2.79 20.40 -8.60
N ALA A 29 -1.85 19.68 -9.21
CA ALA A 29 -1.46 18.38 -8.68
C ALA A 29 -0.65 18.58 -7.39
N VAL A 30 -0.97 17.80 -6.35
CA VAL A 30 -0.24 17.76 -5.10
C VAL A 30 0.41 16.38 -4.98
N GLN A 31 1.73 16.38 -4.78
CA GLN A 31 2.48 15.17 -4.45
C GLN A 31 2.45 14.99 -2.92
N LEU A 32 2.03 13.81 -2.48
CA LEU A 32 2.30 13.32 -1.13
C LEU A 32 3.51 12.41 -1.22
N HIS A 33 4.37 12.42 -0.21
CA HIS A 33 5.59 11.60 -0.20
C HIS A 33 5.43 10.26 0.53
N ASP A 34 4.44 10.16 1.40
CA ASP A 34 4.14 8.94 2.15
C ASP A 34 2.61 8.77 2.32
N PRO A 35 1.95 7.97 1.47
CA PRO A 35 2.51 7.26 0.32
C PRO A 35 2.88 8.22 -0.83
N ASP A 36 3.85 7.84 -1.68
CA ASP A 36 4.22 8.61 -2.88
C ASP A 36 3.09 8.60 -3.92
N VAL A 37 2.22 9.61 -3.86
CA VAL A 37 1.01 9.69 -4.69
C VAL A 37 0.78 11.11 -5.21
N HIS A 38 0.38 11.20 -6.48
CA HIS A 38 0.06 12.45 -7.14
C HIS A 38 -1.46 12.63 -7.20
N ILE A 39 -1.98 13.65 -6.53
CA ILE A 39 -3.41 13.93 -6.45
C ILE A 39 -3.72 15.16 -7.32
N PRO A 40 -4.41 15.00 -8.45
CA PRO A 40 -4.75 16.11 -9.32
C PRO A 40 -5.88 16.98 -8.76
N ASP A 41 -6.04 18.17 -9.34
CA ASP A 41 -7.21 19.05 -9.12
C ASP A 41 -7.45 19.44 -7.65
N VAL A 42 -6.37 19.60 -6.88
CA VAL A 42 -6.40 20.07 -5.49
C VAL A 42 -6.34 21.60 -5.50
N LEU A 43 -7.29 22.26 -4.84
CA LEU A 43 -7.20 23.71 -4.65
C LEU A 43 -6.07 24.00 -3.67
N VAL A 44 -5.14 24.86 -4.06
CA VAL A 44 -3.97 25.26 -3.27
C VAL A 44 -3.76 26.77 -3.39
N ALA A 45 -3.13 27.41 -2.41
CA ALA A 45 -2.67 28.80 -2.56
C ALA A 45 -1.25 28.80 -3.12
N VAL A 46 -1.07 29.46 -4.25
CA VAL A 46 0.20 29.53 -4.99
C VAL A 46 0.80 30.91 -4.83
N CYS A 47 2.08 30.99 -4.50
CA CYS A 47 2.79 32.26 -4.46
C CYS A 47 2.93 32.87 -5.85
N GLN A 48 2.43 34.10 -6.02
CA GLN A 48 2.54 34.81 -7.30
C GLN A 48 3.99 35.18 -7.67
N ALA A 49 4.92 35.14 -6.72
CA ALA A 49 6.32 35.51 -6.95
C ALA A 49 7.24 34.33 -7.33
N CYS A 50 7.05 33.15 -6.74
CA CYS A 50 7.92 31.98 -6.96
C CYS A 50 7.20 30.72 -7.41
N ASP A 51 5.88 30.79 -7.63
CA ASP A 51 5.03 29.69 -8.06
C ASP A 51 4.95 28.49 -7.09
N ALA A 52 5.54 28.60 -5.89
CA ALA A 52 5.47 27.55 -4.89
C ALA A 52 4.07 27.47 -4.25
N THR A 53 3.62 26.25 -3.95
CA THR A 53 2.45 25.99 -3.11
C THR A 53 2.73 26.42 -1.68
N ALA A 54 2.02 27.44 -1.19
CA ALA A 54 2.21 27.97 0.16
C ALA A 54 1.32 27.28 1.19
N LEU A 55 0.09 26.91 0.83
CA LEU A 55 -0.83 26.18 1.70
C LEU A 55 -1.90 25.42 0.91
N ILE A 56 -2.46 24.39 1.55
CA ILE A 56 -3.65 23.68 1.07
C ILE A 56 -4.82 24.00 2.01
N PRO A 57 -5.90 24.66 1.55
CA PRO A 57 -7.04 24.98 2.40
C PRO A 57 -7.79 23.71 2.83
N ARG A 58 -8.38 23.74 4.03
CA ARG A 58 -9.12 22.60 4.62
C ARG A 58 -10.25 22.06 3.72
N GLN A 59 -10.81 22.90 2.83
CA GLN A 59 -11.83 22.46 1.86
C GLN A 59 -11.30 21.44 0.85
N SER A 60 -9.98 21.36 0.64
CA SER A 60 -9.34 20.39 -0.25
C SER A 60 -9.10 19.04 0.43
N THR A 61 -9.26 18.93 1.75
CA THR A 61 -9.03 17.68 2.50
C THR A 61 -9.85 16.49 1.99
N PRO A 62 -11.16 16.61 1.67
CA PRO A 62 -11.91 15.50 1.10
C PRO A 62 -11.32 14.98 -0.21
N ARG A 63 -10.77 15.88 -1.04
CA ARG A 63 -10.14 15.52 -2.31
C ARG A 63 -8.83 14.79 -2.13
N LEU A 64 -7.99 15.27 -1.19
CA LEU A 64 -6.78 14.57 -0.80
C LEU A 64 -7.10 13.15 -0.28
N ARG A 65 -8.09 13.02 0.60
CA ARG A 65 -8.51 11.70 1.12
C ARG A 65 -9.02 10.76 0.02
N ALA A 66 -9.83 11.27 -0.90
CA ALA A 66 -10.32 10.50 -2.03
C ALA A 66 -9.16 10.05 -2.93
N GLY A 67 -8.22 10.95 -3.23
CA GLY A 67 -7.03 10.67 -4.01
C GLY A 67 -6.16 9.59 -3.40
N VAL A 68 -5.87 9.67 -2.09
CA VAL A 68 -5.12 8.62 -1.36
C VAL A 68 -5.86 7.28 -1.41
N LYS A 69 -7.18 7.28 -1.18
CA LYS A 69 -7.98 6.05 -1.15
C LYS A 69 -8.01 5.32 -2.50
N SER A 70 -8.01 6.06 -3.61
CA SER A 70 -8.01 5.50 -4.96
C SER A 70 -6.61 5.26 -5.52
N ALA A 71 -5.56 5.81 -4.89
CA ALA A 71 -4.21 5.68 -5.39
C ALA A 71 -3.70 4.25 -5.27
N THR A 72 -2.92 3.84 -6.25
CA THR A 72 -2.19 2.57 -6.23
C THR A 72 -0.70 2.86 -6.34
N VAL A 73 0.08 2.03 -5.66
CA VAL A 73 1.54 2.07 -5.63
C VAL A 73 2.07 0.70 -6.00
N THR A 74 3.27 0.62 -6.55
CA THR A 74 3.91 -0.65 -6.87
C THR A 74 4.73 -1.12 -5.68
N LEU A 75 4.35 -2.27 -5.12
CA LEU A 75 5.15 -3.00 -4.12
C LEU A 75 6.14 -3.89 -4.87
N ASN A 76 7.43 -3.66 -4.63
CA ASN A 76 8.52 -4.44 -5.22
C ASN A 76 9.25 -5.23 -4.13
N ALA A 77 9.57 -6.48 -4.42
CA ALA A 77 10.39 -7.33 -3.56
C ALA A 77 11.21 -8.33 -4.38
N ARG A 78 12.36 -8.74 -3.82
CA ARG A 78 13.13 -9.87 -4.35
C ARG A 78 12.97 -11.08 -3.46
N ILE A 79 12.54 -12.18 -4.04
CA ILE A 79 12.27 -13.44 -3.34
C ILE A 79 12.98 -14.60 -4.03
N PRO A 80 13.28 -15.70 -3.32
CA PRO A 80 13.66 -16.95 -3.96
C PRO A 80 12.59 -17.48 -4.90
N GLY A 81 13.01 -18.13 -6.00
CA GLY A 81 12.10 -18.67 -7.01
C GLY A 81 11.06 -19.64 -6.45
N HIS A 82 11.42 -20.50 -5.50
CA HIS A 82 10.46 -21.42 -4.88
C HIS A 82 9.40 -20.72 -4.03
N LEU A 83 9.62 -19.48 -3.57
CA LEU A 83 8.56 -18.70 -2.93
C LEU A 83 7.57 -18.14 -3.97
N GLU A 84 8.03 -17.86 -5.19
CA GLU A 84 7.12 -17.56 -6.30
C GLU A 84 6.29 -18.80 -6.67
N ASP A 85 6.90 -19.98 -6.70
CA ASP A 85 6.18 -21.25 -6.91
C ASP A 85 5.10 -21.47 -5.84
N VAL A 86 5.40 -21.19 -4.56
CA VAL A 86 4.40 -21.22 -3.48
C VAL A 86 3.24 -20.27 -3.80
N LEU A 87 3.50 -19.05 -4.23
CA LEU A 87 2.47 -18.07 -4.56
C LEU A 87 1.62 -18.50 -5.76
N LEU A 88 2.22 -19.12 -6.76
CA LEU A 88 1.51 -19.69 -7.92
C LEU A 88 0.64 -20.88 -7.51
N LEU A 89 1.18 -21.80 -6.70
CA LEU A 89 0.43 -22.94 -6.16
C LEU A 89 -0.76 -22.48 -5.32
N LEU A 90 -0.54 -21.47 -4.47
CA LEU A 90 -1.61 -20.85 -3.67
C LEU A 90 -2.71 -20.25 -4.54
N ALA A 91 -2.42 -19.79 -5.76
CA ALA A 91 -3.45 -19.33 -6.69
C ALA A 91 -4.23 -20.52 -7.28
N GLU A 92 -3.51 -21.53 -7.78
CA GLU A 92 -4.08 -22.74 -8.40
C GLU A 92 -5.02 -23.49 -7.43
N THR A 93 -4.67 -23.57 -6.13
CA THR A 93 -5.50 -24.27 -5.13
C THR A 93 -6.86 -23.62 -4.87
N GLN A 94 -7.06 -22.37 -5.29
CA GLN A 94 -8.30 -21.65 -4.99
C GLN A 94 -9.42 -21.99 -5.96
N SER A 95 -9.08 -22.36 -7.18
CA SER A 95 -10.06 -22.67 -8.23
C SER A 95 -9.40 -23.45 -9.35
N SER A 96 -9.91 -24.65 -9.64
CA SER A 96 -9.44 -25.48 -10.74
C SER A 96 -9.84 -24.98 -12.13
N THR A 97 -10.79 -24.04 -12.19
CA THR A 97 -11.40 -23.59 -13.47
C THR A 97 -10.96 -22.17 -13.84
N SER A 98 -10.75 -21.31 -12.84
CA SER A 98 -10.31 -19.93 -13.02
C SER A 98 -9.51 -19.51 -11.78
N PRO A 99 -8.20 -19.81 -11.73
CA PRO A 99 -7.33 -19.39 -10.65
C PRO A 99 -7.29 -17.85 -10.52
N PRO A 100 -7.34 -17.29 -9.31
CA PRO A 100 -7.13 -15.86 -9.10
C PRO A 100 -5.73 -15.45 -9.54
N SER A 101 -5.58 -14.23 -10.04
CA SER A 101 -4.25 -13.69 -10.37
C SER A 101 -3.35 -13.64 -9.12
N VAL A 102 -2.04 -13.84 -9.30
CA VAL A 102 -1.02 -13.67 -8.24
C VAL A 102 -1.16 -12.34 -7.47
N PRO A 103 -1.38 -11.18 -8.15
CA PRO A 103 -1.70 -9.92 -7.46
C PRO A 103 -2.90 -9.98 -6.52
N ALA A 104 -3.95 -10.74 -6.85
CA ALA A 104 -5.13 -10.87 -6.00
C ALA A 104 -4.83 -11.70 -4.75
N VAL A 105 -4.11 -12.81 -4.90
CA VAL A 105 -3.64 -13.64 -3.77
C VAL A 105 -2.76 -12.80 -2.84
N LEU A 106 -1.76 -12.11 -3.38
CA LEU A 106 -0.86 -11.29 -2.56
C LEU A 106 -1.61 -10.17 -1.82
N ARG A 107 -2.55 -9.48 -2.48
CA ARG A 107 -3.37 -8.45 -1.83
C ARG A 107 -4.22 -9.02 -0.70
N PHE A 108 -4.81 -10.20 -0.90
CA PHE A 108 -5.55 -10.88 0.15
C PHE A 108 -4.66 -11.18 1.36
N LEU A 109 -3.50 -11.82 1.13
CA LEU A 109 -2.58 -12.15 2.21
C LEU A 109 -2.09 -10.89 2.95
N LEU A 110 -1.80 -9.81 2.23
CA LEU A 110 -1.42 -8.53 2.84
C LEU A 110 -2.55 -7.93 3.69
N SER A 111 -3.80 -8.05 3.24
CA SER A 111 -4.96 -7.60 4.01
C SER A 111 -5.17 -8.41 5.29
N GLU A 112 -4.90 -9.72 5.24
CA GLU A 112 -4.89 -10.60 6.42
C GLU A 112 -3.76 -10.22 7.38
N PHE A 113 -2.55 -9.97 6.88
CA PHE A 113 -1.43 -9.50 7.71
C PHE A 113 -1.74 -8.19 8.45
N VAL A 114 -2.38 -7.24 7.77
CA VAL A 114 -2.76 -5.95 8.36
C VAL A 114 -3.87 -6.11 9.41
N SER A 115 -4.88 -6.92 9.11
CA SER A 115 -6.12 -7.02 9.89
C SER A 115 -6.05 -8.04 11.01
N ASN A 116 -5.18 -9.05 10.90
CA ASN A 116 -5.10 -10.18 11.82
C ASN A 116 -3.76 -10.19 12.57
N ARG A 117 -3.79 -9.77 13.84
CA ARG A 117 -2.60 -9.71 14.70
C ARG A 117 -1.95 -11.09 14.92
N ALA A 118 -2.72 -12.17 14.90
CA ALA A 118 -2.16 -13.52 15.04
C ALA A 118 -1.33 -13.90 13.82
N VAL A 119 -1.81 -13.60 12.61
CA VAL A 119 -1.04 -13.77 11.36
C VAL A 119 0.22 -12.93 11.40
N ALA A 120 0.13 -11.65 11.79
CA ALA A 120 1.30 -10.78 11.86
C ALA A 120 2.41 -11.30 12.80
N ASN A 121 2.03 -11.88 13.95
CA ASN A 121 2.98 -12.51 14.86
C ASN A 121 3.60 -13.78 14.26
N ARG A 122 2.79 -14.64 13.63
CA ARG A 122 3.31 -15.84 12.96
C ARG A 122 4.28 -15.52 11.84
N VAL A 123 4.01 -14.49 11.04
CA VAL A 123 4.93 -14.01 9.99
C VAL A 123 6.30 -13.64 10.59
N LYS A 124 6.33 -13.05 11.79
CA LYS A 124 7.58 -12.77 12.50
C LYS A 124 8.29 -14.05 12.95
N GLU A 125 7.54 -15.04 13.44
CA GLU A 125 8.07 -16.32 13.92
C GLU A 125 8.63 -17.17 12.78
N CYS A 126 8.01 -17.14 11.60
CA CYS A 126 8.48 -17.83 10.40
C CYS A 126 9.74 -17.21 9.77
N ALA A 127 10.29 -16.13 10.33
CA ALA A 127 11.50 -15.47 9.80
C ALA A 127 12.75 -16.39 9.79
N THR A 128 12.71 -17.51 10.51
CA THR A 128 13.78 -18.51 10.59
C THR A 128 13.50 -19.80 9.81
N ASP A 129 12.38 -19.86 9.07
CA ASP A 129 12.04 -21.04 8.28
C ASP A 129 13.08 -21.25 7.16
N ASP A 130 13.51 -22.51 6.97
CA ASP A 130 14.44 -22.89 5.91
C ASP A 130 13.88 -22.56 4.52
N LEU A 131 12.55 -22.53 4.37
CA LEU A 131 11.86 -22.08 3.17
C LEU A 131 12.25 -20.66 2.76
N LEU A 132 12.69 -19.80 3.69
CA LEU A 132 13.06 -18.41 3.36
C LEU A 132 14.48 -18.28 2.81
N ASN A 133 15.28 -19.34 2.91
CA ASN A 133 16.66 -19.40 2.40
C ASN A 133 16.66 -19.55 0.86
N GLY A 134 17.80 -19.26 0.24
CA GLY A 134 17.99 -19.34 -1.21
C GLY A 134 18.29 -17.98 -1.87
N PRO A 135 18.72 -17.98 -3.14
CA PRO A 135 19.04 -16.75 -3.86
C PRO A 135 17.77 -15.93 -4.08
N ALA A 136 17.80 -14.63 -3.75
CA ALA A 136 16.68 -13.71 -4.00
C ALA A 136 16.77 -13.13 -5.43
N ASP A 137 16.66 -14.00 -6.42
CA ASP A 137 16.86 -13.72 -7.85
C ASP A 137 15.57 -13.44 -8.63
N HIS A 138 14.39 -13.67 -8.03
CA HIS A 138 13.10 -13.40 -8.66
C HIS A 138 12.50 -12.08 -8.16
N GLU A 139 12.04 -11.24 -9.09
CA GLU A 139 11.43 -9.94 -8.81
C GLU A 139 9.91 -10.06 -8.79
N LEU A 140 9.31 -9.80 -7.62
CA LEU A 140 7.87 -9.69 -7.45
C LEU A 140 7.50 -8.20 -7.48
N SER A 141 6.68 -7.82 -8.47
CA SER A 141 6.16 -6.46 -8.62
C SER A 141 4.64 -6.46 -8.70
N VAL A 142 3.97 -5.86 -7.71
CA VAL A 142 2.51 -5.89 -7.62
C VAL A 142 1.96 -4.50 -7.31
N ARG A 143 0.99 -4.03 -8.10
CA ARG A 143 0.23 -2.82 -7.79
C ARG A 143 -0.74 -3.08 -6.65
N ILE A 144 -0.65 -2.31 -5.57
CA ILE A 144 -1.54 -2.39 -4.40
C ILE A 144 -2.12 -1.01 -4.05
N PRO A 145 -3.24 -0.94 -3.33
CA PRO A 145 -3.74 0.32 -2.79
C PRO A 145 -2.67 1.01 -1.94
N ALA A 146 -2.49 2.32 -2.10
CA ALA A 146 -1.50 3.09 -1.38
C ALA A 146 -1.68 3.01 0.14
N LEU A 147 -2.94 2.99 0.59
CA LEU A 147 -3.27 2.84 2.01
C LEU A 147 -2.85 1.49 2.58
N LEU A 148 -3.00 0.41 1.79
CA LEU A 148 -2.59 -0.94 2.23
C LEU A 148 -1.08 -1.01 2.46
N LEU A 149 -0.28 -0.28 1.68
CA LEU A 149 1.17 -0.20 1.89
C LEU A 149 1.51 0.45 3.23
N VAL A 150 0.86 1.57 3.56
CA VAL A 150 1.04 2.28 4.84
C VAL A 150 0.63 1.38 6.01
N GLU A 151 -0.55 0.76 5.92
CA GLU A 151 -1.05 -0.14 6.96
C GLU A 151 -0.15 -1.37 7.15
N MET A 152 0.43 -1.89 6.06
CA MET A 152 1.41 -2.97 6.11
C MET A 152 2.70 -2.53 6.80
N ASP A 153 3.23 -1.33 6.50
CA ASP A 153 4.42 -0.80 7.16
C ASP A 153 4.19 -0.58 8.67
N GLU A 154 3.03 -0.06 9.05
CA GLU A 154 2.62 0.07 10.45
C GLU A 154 2.47 -1.29 11.14
N ALA A 155 1.89 -2.29 10.46
CA ALA A 155 1.80 -3.65 10.97
C ALA A 155 3.18 -4.28 11.15
N ALA A 156 4.08 -4.14 10.18
CA ALA A 156 5.45 -4.62 10.25
C ALA A 156 6.23 -3.98 11.41
N ALA A 157 6.12 -2.66 11.59
CA ALA A 157 6.75 -1.94 12.69
C ALA A 157 6.25 -2.42 14.07
N ARG A 158 4.95 -2.68 14.21
CA ARG A 158 4.35 -3.19 15.46
C ARG A 158 4.90 -4.54 15.90
N VAL A 159 5.16 -5.45 14.95
CA VAL A 159 5.71 -6.78 15.27
C VAL A 159 7.24 -6.83 15.16
N GLY A 160 7.89 -5.81 14.61
CA GLY A 160 9.34 -5.72 14.49
C GLY A 160 9.91 -6.47 13.29
N ILE A 161 9.20 -6.49 12.16
CA ILE A 161 9.71 -7.03 10.89
C ILE A 161 10.46 -5.91 10.15
N PRO A 162 11.72 -6.12 9.73
CA PRO A 162 12.61 -5.03 9.32
C PRO A 162 12.38 -4.50 7.91
N SER A 163 11.67 -5.25 7.05
CA SER A 163 11.48 -4.85 5.65
C SER A 163 10.21 -5.43 5.04
N ARG A 164 9.70 -4.75 4.01
CA ARG A 164 8.56 -5.21 3.21
C ARG A 164 8.81 -6.58 2.56
N THR A 165 10.04 -6.82 2.12
CA THR A 165 10.45 -8.14 1.58
C THR A 165 10.38 -9.22 2.67
N ALA A 166 10.79 -8.93 3.90
CA ALA A 166 10.67 -9.89 5.00
C ALA A 166 9.20 -10.19 5.32
N VAL A 167 8.31 -9.19 5.26
CA VAL A 167 6.86 -9.40 5.39
C VAL A 167 6.36 -10.38 4.31
N ILE A 168 6.65 -10.10 3.03
CA ILE A 168 6.21 -10.96 1.92
C ILE A 168 6.73 -12.40 2.10
N LYS A 169 8.02 -12.56 2.39
CA LYS A 169 8.63 -13.87 2.61
C LYS A 169 7.95 -14.66 3.73
N GLY A 170 7.83 -14.06 4.92
CA GLY A 170 7.20 -14.73 6.06
C GLY A 170 5.70 -15.00 5.83
N LEU A 171 5.01 -14.14 5.08
CA LEU A 171 3.61 -14.32 4.72
C LEU A 171 3.41 -15.49 3.76
N LEU A 172 4.31 -15.67 2.79
CA LEU A 172 4.30 -16.84 1.90
C LEU A 172 4.63 -18.12 2.66
N ALA A 173 5.54 -18.08 3.63
CA ALA A 173 5.78 -19.21 4.53
C ALA A 173 4.50 -19.58 5.27
N VAL A 174 3.89 -18.65 6.02
CA VAL A 174 2.62 -18.87 6.74
C VAL A 174 1.53 -19.40 5.82
N ALA A 175 1.36 -18.82 4.63
CA ALA A 175 0.33 -19.25 3.68
C ALA A 175 0.59 -20.68 3.15
N LYS A 176 1.85 -21.06 2.89
CA LYS A 176 2.21 -22.44 2.59
C LYS A 176 1.80 -23.36 3.73
N GLU A 177 2.15 -23.03 4.97
CA GLU A 177 1.82 -23.85 6.15
C GLU A 177 0.31 -24.07 6.27
N ASP A 178 -0.46 -23.00 6.12
CA ASP A 178 -1.87 -23.00 6.42
C ASP A 178 -2.70 -23.63 5.30
N VAL A 179 -2.38 -23.29 4.06
CA VAL A 179 -3.19 -23.64 2.89
C VAL A 179 -2.66 -24.88 2.19
N LEU A 180 -1.34 -24.98 1.98
CA LEU A 180 -0.75 -26.08 1.22
C LEU A 180 -0.44 -27.30 2.12
N ASP A 181 0.04 -27.07 3.35
CA ASP A 181 0.25 -28.14 4.33
C ASP A 181 -1.01 -28.43 5.17
N GLY A 182 -2.05 -27.59 5.07
CA GLY A 182 -3.33 -27.79 5.74
C GLY A 182 -3.32 -27.54 7.26
N ARG A 183 -2.41 -26.70 7.78
CA ARG A 183 -2.34 -26.43 9.23
C ARG A 183 -3.44 -25.51 9.76
N ASP A 184 -4.00 -24.64 8.92
CA ASP A 184 -5.11 -23.75 9.28
C ASP A 184 -6.14 -23.68 8.14
N GLU A 185 -7.15 -24.53 8.25
CA GLU A 185 -8.25 -24.57 7.29
C GLU A 185 -9.05 -23.25 7.25
N VAL A 186 -9.02 -22.41 8.29
CA VAL A 186 -9.79 -21.16 8.35
C VAL A 186 -9.21 -20.14 7.36
N LEU A 187 -7.89 -19.99 7.31
CA LEU A 187 -7.24 -19.10 6.34
C LEU A 187 -7.50 -19.58 4.92
N GLY A 188 -7.32 -20.87 4.64
CA GLY A 188 -7.57 -21.45 3.31
C GLY A 188 -9.02 -21.31 2.84
N ASN A 189 -9.98 -21.50 3.75
CA ASN A 189 -11.41 -21.34 3.46
C ASN A 189 -11.79 -19.87 3.25
N THR A 190 -11.21 -18.96 4.04
CA THR A 190 -11.42 -17.52 3.88
C THR A 190 -10.84 -17.04 2.54
N MET A 191 -9.64 -17.48 2.21
CA MET A 191 -8.98 -17.17 0.95
C MET A 191 -9.80 -17.65 -0.26
N ARG A 192 -10.35 -18.88 -0.21
CA ARG A 192 -11.23 -19.40 -1.29
C ARG A 192 -12.47 -18.55 -1.46
N ARG A 193 -13.15 -18.24 -0.35
CA ARG A 193 -14.39 -17.45 -0.37
C ARG A 193 -14.18 -16.03 -0.89
N VAL A 194 -13.11 -15.35 -0.45
CA VAL A 194 -12.85 -13.96 -0.84
C VAL A 194 -12.38 -13.88 -2.28
N LEU A 195 -11.49 -14.77 -2.72
CA LEU A 195 -10.95 -14.73 -4.08
C LEU A 195 -11.95 -15.18 -5.15
N ALA A 196 -12.88 -16.10 -4.82
CA ALA A 196 -13.98 -16.47 -5.72
C ALA A 196 -14.96 -15.30 -6.00
N ALA A 197 -14.99 -14.27 -5.15
CA ALA A 197 -15.80 -13.08 -5.36
C ALA A 197 -15.10 -12.00 -6.23
N VAL A 198 -13.82 -12.22 -6.57
CA VAL A 198 -12.98 -11.26 -7.30
C VAL A 198 -12.64 -11.77 -8.72
N THR A 199 -12.88 -13.06 -9.01
CA THR A 199 -12.84 -13.68 -10.33
C THR A 199 -14.12 -13.46 -11.11
#